data_AF-A0A8T3TK57-F1
#
_entry.id   AF-A0A8T3TK57-F1
#
_cell.length_a   1.000
_cell.length_b   1.000
_cell.length_c   1.000
_cell.angle_alpha   90.00
_cell.angle_beta   90.00
_cell.angle_gamma   90.00
#
_symmetry.space_group_name_H-M   'P 1'
#
loop_
_entity.id
_entity.type
_entity.pdbx_description
1 polymer ?
#
loop_
_entity_poly.entity_id
_entity_poly.type
_entity_poly.pdbx_seq_one_letter_code
_entity_poly.pdbx_strand_id
1 'polypeptide(L)'
;VLLGAILAPTDPVLASDVQVSHPGDRDRLRFALTGEAGLNDGTAFPFVMLGLGLLGLHDLGDGLLRWVAVDLMYAVVVGLAVGAVLGTLVARLVIHLRSTHQEAVGLDEFLALGLIGISYGAALLVGGYGFLAVFAAGLALRRIERTRSGEDVADELESAQPRGSQDEIATHPETAPAFMARALLTFNEQLERIGEVAVVVLVGAALTVVGVPLAVAWFAPLLFIVIRPVAVLAGLAGASLSRTHLAFIGWFGIRGVGSIYYLTYAITHDLQPDVARTLAMLTLSVVAVSVLVHGVSVTPLMARYERRQQAGAARPDAAS
;
A
#
# COMPACT_ATOMS: atom_id res chain seq x y z
N VAL A 1 9.30 20.52 5.22
CA VAL A 1 9.30 19.61 4.05
C VAL A 1 9.54 18.17 4.48
N LEU A 2 10.69 17.84 5.06
CA LEU A 2 11.05 16.46 5.43
C LEU A 2 9.99 15.74 6.30
N LEU A 3 9.54 16.34 7.41
CA LEU A 3 8.48 15.76 8.25
C LEU A 3 7.18 15.47 7.46
N GLY A 4 6.80 16.39 6.57
CA GLY A 4 5.63 16.23 5.72
C GLY A 4 5.78 15.08 4.74
N ALA A 5 6.98 14.89 4.17
CA ALA A 5 7.29 13.78 3.28
C ALA A 5 7.33 12.43 4.04
N ILE A 6 7.92 12.39 5.24
CA ILE A 6 7.92 11.21 6.11
C ILE A 6 6.49 10.80 6.47
N LEU A 7 5.63 11.76 6.77
CA LEU A 7 4.24 11.53 7.12
C LEU A 7 3.30 11.52 5.91
N ALA A 8 3.79 11.60 4.67
CA ALA A 8 2.93 11.63 3.48
C ALA A 8 2.35 10.26 3.10
N PRO A 9 3.08 9.14 3.23
CA PRO A 9 2.54 7.82 2.91
C PRO A 9 1.38 7.45 3.82
N THR A 10 0.45 6.68 3.29
CA THR A 10 -0.67 6.12 4.04
C THR A 10 -0.74 4.63 3.87
N ASP A 11 -1.04 3.96 4.97
CA ASP A 11 -0.95 2.54 5.10
C ASP A 11 -2.29 1.98 5.61
N PRO A 12 -3.20 1.58 4.70
CA PRO A 12 -4.49 1.01 5.05
C PRO A 12 -4.35 -0.44 5.54
N VAL A 13 -3.15 -1.03 5.53
CA VAL A 13 -2.89 -2.40 5.98
C VAL A 13 -3.32 -2.58 7.44
N LEU A 14 -3.08 -1.55 8.26
CA LEU A 14 -3.53 -1.46 9.65
C LEU A 14 -5.07 -1.34 9.80
N ALA A 15 -5.82 -1.36 8.70
CA ALA A 15 -7.28 -1.28 8.63
C ALA A 15 -7.84 -2.11 7.46
N SER A 16 -7.72 -3.43 7.55
CA SER A 16 -8.19 -4.38 6.52
C SER A 16 -9.61 -4.13 5.99
N ASP A 17 -10.54 -3.59 6.81
CA ASP A 17 -11.92 -3.31 6.41
C ASP A 17 -12.05 -2.24 5.29
N VAL A 18 -11.05 -1.36 5.14
CA VAL A 18 -11.02 -0.32 4.10
C VAL A 18 -10.25 -0.74 2.84
N GLN A 19 -9.60 -1.90 2.88
CA GLN A 19 -8.91 -2.49 1.74
C GLN A 19 -9.85 -3.35 0.89
N VAL A 20 -9.42 -3.63 -0.33
CA VAL A 20 -10.10 -4.59 -1.22
C VAL A 20 -10.06 -5.97 -0.57
N SER A 21 -11.23 -6.45 -0.14
CA SER A 21 -11.36 -7.66 0.68
C SER A 21 -11.30 -8.97 -0.11
N HIS A 22 -11.67 -8.95 -1.39
CA HIS A 22 -11.60 -10.12 -2.27
C HIS A 22 -11.43 -9.68 -3.74
N PRO A 23 -10.96 -10.56 -4.66
CA PRO A 23 -10.68 -10.22 -6.05
C PRO A 23 -11.87 -9.64 -6.84
N GLY A 24 -13.10 -9.95 -6.42
CA GLY A 24 -14.37 -9.43 -6.95
C GLY A 24 -14.93 -8.18 -6.27
N ASP A 25 -14.22 -7.59 -5.29
CA ASP A 25 -14.68 -6.37 -4.60
C ASP A 25 -14.60 -5.18 -5.56
N ARG A 26 -15.78 -4.75 -6.03
CA ARG A 26 -15.96 -3.63 -7.00
C ARG A 26 -16.17 -2.29 -6.29
N ASP A 27 -16.01 -2.21 -4.97
CA ASP A 27 -16.18 -0.96 -4.25
C ASP A 27 -15.08 0.04 -4.64
N ARG A 28 -15.51 1.14 -5.27
CA ARG A 28 -14.62 2.19 -5.76
C ARG A 28 -13.82 2.86 -4.64
N LEU A 29 -14.35 2.93 -3.42
CA LEU A 29 -13.66 3.50 -2.28
C LEU A 29 -12.48 2.63 -1.86
N ARG A 30 -12.72 1.33 -1.67
CA ARG A 30 -11.69 0.36 -1.27
C ARG A 30 -10.60 0.27 -2.31
N PHE A 31 -10.97 0.24 -3.60
CA PHE A 31 -10.02 0.27 -4.69
C PHE A 31 -9.17 1.55 -4.70
N ALA A 32 -9.81 2.72 -4.51
CA ALA A 32 -9.10 3.99 -4.48
C ALA A 32 -8.11 4.08 -3.31
N LEU A 33 -8.53 3.70 -2.09
CA LEU A 33 -7.69 3.71 -0.90
C LEU A 33 -6.50 2.75 -1.02
N THR A 34 -6.74 1.54 -1.54
CA THR A 34 -5.67 0.54 -1.76
C THR A 34 -4.67 1.00 -2.81
N GLY A 35 -5.17 1.56 -3.94
CA GLY A 35 -4.32 2.09 -5.00
C GLY A 35 -3.53 3.34 -4.57
N GLU A 36 -4.14 4.21 -3.77
CA GLU A 36 -3.47 5.37 -3.20
C GLU A 36 -2.32 4.95 -2.30
N ALA A 37 -2.55 4.00 -1.39
CA ALA A 37 -1.54 3.50 -0.47
C ALA A 37 -0.32 2.93 -1.19
N GLY A 38 -0.54 2.02 -2.14
CA GLY A 38 0.57 1.41 -2.89
C GLY A 38 1.38 2.41 -3.70
N LEU A 39 0.74 3.46 -4.25
CA LEU A 39 1.44 4.49 -5.03
C LEU A 39 2.13 5.53 -4.13
N ASN A 40 1.51 5.89 -3.00
CA ASN A 40 2.03 6.95 -2.15
C ASN A 40 3.30 6.54 -1.38
N ASP A 41 3.43 5.25 -1.04
CA ASP A 41 4.61 4.70 -0.39
C ASP A 41 5.86 4.92 -1.23
N GLY A 42 5.77 4.87 -2.56
CA GLY A 42 6.89 5.14 -3.46
C GLY A 42 7.05 6.58 -3.89
N THR A 43 5.97 7.37 -3.97
CA THR A 43 6.01 8.75 -4.47
C THR A 43 6.39 9.79 -3.40
N ALA A 44 6.48 9.41 -2.13
CA ALA A 44 7.00 10.29 -1.07
C ALA A 44 8.52 10.50 -1.15
N PHE A 45 9.27 9.57 -1.74
CA PHE A 45 10.73 9.54 -1.78
C PHE A 45 11.38 10.83 -2.35
N PRO A 46 10.95 11.38 -3.51
CA PRO A 46 11.47 12.65 -4.01
C PRO A 46 11.37 13.78 -2.99
N PHE A 47 10.29 13.84 -2.21
CA PHE A 47 10.09 14.89 -1.22
C PHE A 47 10.90 14.66 0.06
N VAL A 48 11.24 13.41 0.38
CA VAL A 48 12.22 13.09 1.41
C VAL A 48 13.60 13.57 0.98
N MET A 49 14.02 13.28 -0.26
CA MET A 49 15.29 13.79 -0.82
C MET A 49 15.33 15.32 -0.87
N LEU A 50 14.22 15.97 -1.24
CA LEU A 50 14.09 17.43 -1.16
C LEU A 50 14.28 17.92 0.27
N GLY A 51 13.62 17.28 1.23
CA GLY A 51 13.70 17.63 2.64
C GLY A 51 15.11 17.49 3.19
N LEU A 52 15.83 16.43 2.83
CA LEU A 52 17.23 16.22 3.19
C LEU A 52 18.15 17.25 2.54
N GLY A 53 17.93 17.57 1.26
CA GLY A 53 18.75 18.55 0.57
C GLY A 53 18.55 19.98 1.06
N LEU A 54 17.33 20.34 1.48
CA LEU A 54 17.07 21.61 2.15
C LEU A 54 17.76 21.73 3.52
N LEU A 55 18.16 20.60 4.11
CA LEU A 55 19.00 20.53 5.32
C LEU A 55 20.49 20.46 4.99
N GLY A 56 20.88 20.47 3.71
CA GLY A 56 22.27 20.34 3.25
C GLY A 56 22.81 18.91 3.29
N LEU A 57 21.95 17.90 3.44
CA LEU A 57 22.32 16.48 3.57
C LEU A 57 22.22 15.70 2.25
N HIS A 58 21.71 16.34 1.20
CA HIS A 58 21.62 15.79 -0.14
C HIS A 58 21.86 16.91 -1.16
N ASP A 59 22.59 16.60 -2.22
CA ASP A 59 22.84 17.56 -3.28
C ASP A 59 21.61 17.71 -4.17
N LEU A 60 20.99 18.89 -4.13
CA LEU A 60 19.82 19.23 -4.95
C LEU A 60 20.22 19.76 -6.34
N GLY A 61 21.51 20.03 -6.56
CA GLY A 61 22.02 20.70 -7.74
C GLY A 61 21.60 22.17 -7.83
N ASP A 62 22.23 22.89 -8.76
CA ASP A 62 21.94 24.31 -9.00
C ASP A 62 20.46 24.52 -9.31
N GLY A 63 19.80 25.37 -8.52
CA GLY A 63 18.39 25.68 -8.70
C GLY A 63 17.44 24.48 -8.61
N LEU A 64 17.78 23.44 -7.84
CA LEU A 64 17.02 22.18 -7.73
C LEU A 64 17.07 21.28 -8.98
N LEU A 65 17.96 21.54 -9.94
CA LEU A 65 17.97 20.81 -11.21
C LEU A 65 18.20 19.31 -11.02
N ARG A 66 19.13 18.93 -10.14
CA ARG A 66 19.40 17.51 -9.85
C ARG A 66 18.19 16.89 -9.15
N TRP A 67 17.55 17.60 -8.24
CA TRP A 67 16.32 17.13 -7.61
C TRP A 67 15.20 16.87 -8.62
N VAL A 68 14.93 17.81 -9.53
CA VAL A 68 13.89 17.63 -10.55
C VAL A 68 14.26 16.51 -11.53
N ALA A 69 15.46 16.53 -12.09
CA ALA A 69 15.86 15.62 -13.15
C ALA A 69 16.12 14.21 -12.64
N VAL A 70 16.81 14.07 -11.50
CA VAL A 70 17.27 12.78 -10.97
C VAL A 70 16.27 12.23 -9.95
N ASP A 71 16.06 12.93 -8.85
CA ASP A 71 15.24 12.40 -7.75
C ASP A 71 13.75 12.32 -8.16
N LEU A 72 13.22 13.33 -8.84
CA LEU A 72 11.81 13.34 -9.20
C LEU A 72 11.52 12.61 -10.52
N MET A 73 12.23 12.92 -11.60
CA MET A 73 11.92 12.37 -12.93
C MET A 73 12.56 11.00 -13.18
N TYR A 74 13.90 10.94 -13.15
CA TYR A 74 14.62 9.70 -13.47
C TYR A 74 14.27 8.56 -12.51
N ALA A 75 14.38 8.76 -11.19
CA ALA A 75 14.21 7.69 -10.22
C ALA A 75 12.78 7.10 -10.21
N VAL A 76 11.77 7.96 -10.43
CA VAL A 76 10.37 7.53 -10.59
C VAL A 76 10.18 6.72 -11.86
N VAL A 77 10.62 7.25 -13.01
CA VAL A 77 10.46 6.57 -14.31
C VAL A 77 11.20 5.24 -14.32
N VAL A 78 12.44 5.21 -13.83
CA VAL A 78 13.25 4.01 -13.79
C VAL A 78 12.69 2.99 -12.81
N GLY A 79 12.25 3.40 -11.62
CA GLY A 79 11.59 2.50 -10.67
C GLY A 79 10.37 1.81 -11.30
N LEU A 80 9.46 2.59 -11.89
CA LEU A 80 8.29 2.07 -12.59
C LEU A 80 8.66 1.16 -13.76
N ALA A 81 9.67 1.53 -14.57
CA ALA A 81 10.10 0.77 -15.73
C ALA A 81 10.70 -0.58 -15.33
N VAL A 82 11.62 -0.60 -14.35
CA VAL A 82 12.23 -1.83 -13.83
C VAL A 82 11.16 -2.78 -13.30
N GLY A 83 10.25 -2.25 -12.48
CA GLY A 83 9.13 -3.02 -11.95
C GLY A 83 8.26 -3.62 -13.04
N ALA A 84 7.79 -2.81 -13.99
CA ALA A 84 6.93 -3.25 -15.07
C ALA A 84 7.59 -4.30 -15.97
N VAL A 85 8.89 -4.15 -16.27
CA VAL A 85 9.67 -5.12 -17.05
C VAL A 85 9.78 -6.44 -16.30
N LEU A 86 10.22 -6.42 -15.04
CA LEU A 86 10.39 -7.63 -14.24
C LEU A 86 9.07 -8.36 -14.02
N GLY A 87 8.00 -7.65 -13.64
CA GLY A 87 6.67 -8.24 -13.49
C GLY A 87 6.16 -8.87 -14.78
N THR A 88 6.42 -8.23 -15.93
CA THR A 88 6.06 -8.79 -17.25
C THR A 88 6.86 -10.05 -17.58
N LEU A 89 8.17 -10.03 -17.34
CA LEU A 89 9.04 -11.18 -17.61
C LEU A 89 8.66 -12.38 -16.75
N VAL A 90 8.45 -12.14 -15.45
CA VAL A 90 8.03 -13.16 -14.49
C VAL A 90 6.66 -13.73 -14.87
N ALA A 91 5.68 -12.88 -15.18
CA ALA A 91 4.35 -13.32 -15.63
C ALA A 91 4.43 -14.22 -16.87
N ARG A 92 5.23 -13.82 -17.88
CA ARG A 92 5.43 -14.60 -19.10
C ARG A 92 6.13 -15.93 -18.82
N LEU A 93 7.11 -15.94 -17.93
CA LEU A 93 7.83 -17.14 -17.54
C LEU A 93 6.90 -18.14 -16.85
N VAL A 94 6.11 -17.68 -15.87
CA VAL A 94 5.13 -18.53 -15.16
C VAL A 94 4.14 -19.14 -16.14
N ILE A 95 3.58 -18.33 -17.04
CA ILE A 95 2.62 -18.81 -18.04
C ILE A 95 3.28 -19.81 -19.00
N HIS A 96 4.51 -19.55 -19.43
CA HIS A 96 5.24 -20.45 -20.32
C HIS A 96 5.51 -21.81 -19.67
N LEU A 97 5.93 -21.82 -18.40
CA LEU A 97 6.16 -23.05 -17.63
C LEU A 97 4.85 -23.83 -17.45
N ARG A 98 3.77 -23.15 -17.05
CA ARG A 98 2.45 -23.77 -16.85
C ARG A 98 1.87 -24.37 -18.12
N SER A 99 1.99 -23.68 -19.25
CA SER A 99 1.45 -24.14 -20.56
C SER A 99 2.27 -25.25 -21.20
N THR A 100 3.58 -25.30 -20.96
CA THR A 100 4.49 -26.23 -21.64
C THR A 100 4.74 -27.51 -20.82
N HIS A 101 4.82 -27.40 -19.48
CA HIS A 101 5.27 -28.51 -18.64
C HIS A 101 4.18 -29.12 -17.75
N GLN A 102 2.95 -28.59 -17.76
CA GLN A 102 1.86 -28.99 -16.84
C GLN A 102 2.28 -29.09 -15.36
N GLU A 103 3.37 -28.43 -14.98
CA GLU A 103 3.75 -28.35 -13.58
C GLU A 103 2.71 -27.50 -12.86
N ALA A 104 2.12 -28.08 -11.82
CA ALA A 104 1.44 -27.32 -10.79
C ALA A 104 2.50 -26.45 -10.12
N VAL A 105 2.78 -25.27 -10.69
CA VAL A 105 3.66 -24.28 -10.09
C VAL A 105 2.93 -23.76 -8.85
N GLY A 106 2.94 -24.54 -7.77
CA GLY A 106 2.49 -24.16 -6.43
C GLY A 106 3.48 -23.22 -5.74
N LEU A 107 4.16 -22.37 -6.52
CA LEU A 107 5.26 -21.48 -6.12
C LEU A 107 4.91 -20.01 -6.33
N ASP A 108 3.64 -19.68 -6.60
CA ASP A 108 3.19 -18.32 -6.87
C ASP A 108 3.63 -17.31 -5.79
N GLU A 109 3.81 -17.76 -4.54
CA GLU A 109 4.26 -16.90 -3.44
C GLU A 109 5.76 -16.68 -3.35
N PHE A 110 6.57 -17.73 -3.50
CA PHE A 110 8.03 -17.54 -3.56
C PHE A 110 8.41 -16.71 -4.78
N LEU A 111 7.62 -16.84 -5.85
CA LEU A 111 7.72 -16.04 -7.04
C LEU A 111 7.26 -14.59 -6.79
N ALA A 112 6.17 -14.36 -6.07
CA ALA A 112 5.73 -13.02 -5.68
C ALA A 112 6.73 -12.34 -4.73
N LEU A 113 7.17 -13.01 -3.66
CA LEU A 113 8.20 -12.53 -2.74
C LEU A 113 9.54 -12.30 -3.45
N GLY A 114 9.92 -13.23 -4.34
CA GLY A 114 11.09 -13.09 -5.20
C GLY A 114 10.99 -11.90 -6.15
N LEU A 115 9.82 -11.68 -6.74
CA LEU A 115 9.54 -10.52 -7.59
C LEU A 115 9.60 -9.22 -6.78
N ILE A 116 9.06 -9.19 -5.57
CA ILE A 116 9.18 -8.04 -4.65
C ILE A 116 10.66 -7.76 -4.38
N GLY A 117 11.42 -8.76 -3.93
CA GLY A 117 12.84 -8.60 -3.60
C GLY A 117 13.70 -8.16 -4.79
N ILE A 118 13.54 -8.83 -5.95
CA ILE A 118 14.31 -8.53 -7.17
C ILE A 118 13.91 -7.18 -7.74
N SER A 119 12.63 -6.83 -7.80
CA SER A 119 12.20 -5.53 -8.31
C SER A 119 12.67 -4.38 -7.43
N TYR A 120 12.56 -4.53 -6.10
CA TYR A 120 13.07 -3.55 -5.14
C TYR A 120 14.59 -3.38 -5.27
N GLY A 121 15.33 -4.49 -5.21
CA GLY A 121 16.79 -4.47 -5.27
C GLY A 121 17.33 -3.97 -6.62
N ALA A 122 16.77 -4.45 -7.74
CA ALA A 122 17.18 -4.02 -9.07
C ALA A 122 16.93 -2.52 -9.28
N ALA A 123 15.80 -1.99 -8.81
CA ALA A 123 15.52 -0.56 -8.89
C ALA A 123 16.56 0.25 -8.10
N LEU A 124 16.90 -0.15 -6.88
CA LEU A 124 17.92 0.54 -6.08
C LEU A 124 19.30 0.54 -6.76
N LEU A 125 19.70 -0.57 -7.41
CA LEU A 125 20.98 -0.68 -8.11
C LEU A 125 21.13 0.31 -9.28
N VAL A 126 20.02 0.69 -9.92
CA VAL A 126 20.02 1.65 -11.04
C VAL A 126 19.58 3.06 -10.61
N GLY A 127 19.42 3.31 -9.31
CA GLY A 127 19.01 4.61 -8.76
C GLY A 127 17.51 4.91 -8.91
N GLY A 128 16.66 3.90 -9.07
CA GLY A 128 15.21 4.01 -9.06
C GLY A 128 14.59 3.73 -7.69
N TYR A 129 13.33 4.09 -7.50
CA TYR A 129 12.63 3.85 -6.23
C TYR A 129 12.06 2.44 -6.14
N GLY A 130 12.53 1.69 -5.15
CA GLY A 130 12.15 0.29 -4.93
C GLY A 130 10.65 0.08 -4.70
N PHE A 131 9.98 0.90 -3.90
CA PHE A 131 8.53 0.77 -3.68
C PHE A 131 7.73 0.96 -4.97
N LEU A 132 8.10 1.93 -5.82
CA LEU A 132 7.46 2.11 -7.12
C LEU A 132 7.71 0.93 -8.05
N ALA A 133 8.90 0.34 -8.00
CA ALA A 133 9.22 -0.86 -8.77
C ALA A 133 8.37 -2.07 -8.34
N VAL A 134 8.24 -2.30 -7.03
CA VAL A 134 7.38 -3.37 -6.49
C VAL A 134 5.92 -3.16 -6.91
N PHE A 135 5.41 -1.93 -6.77
CA PHE A 135 4.04 -1.57 -7.18
C PHE A 135 3.82 -1.82 -8.68
N ALA A 136 4.74 -1.34 -9.53
CA ALA A 136 4.66 -1.53 -10.98
C ALA A 136 4.79 -3.01 -11.39
N ALA A 137 5.60 -3.80 -10.68
CA ALA A 137 5.74 -5.23 -10.91
C ALA A 137 4.42 -5.97 -10.63
N GLY A 138 3.77 -5.67 -9.50
CA GLY A 138 2.46 -6.25 -9.15
C GLY A 138 1.37 -5.89 -10.16
N LEU A 139 1.32 -4.63 -10.62
CA LEU A 139 0.38 -4.21 -11.68
C LEU A 139 0.64 -4.91 -13.02
N ALA A 140 1.91 -5.05 -13.42
CA ALA A 140 2.28 -5.71 -14.67
C ALA A 140 1.93 -7.20 -14.65
N LEU A 141 2.22 -7.89 -13.54
CA LEU A 141 1.85 -9.29 -13.32
C LEU A 141 0.33 -9.48 -13.44
N ARG A 142 -0.43 -8.70 -12.66
CA ARG A 142 -1.91 -8.80 -12.64
C ARG A 142 -2.56 -8.46 -13.97
N ARG A 143 -2.00 -7.54 -14.76
CA ARG A 143 -2.50 -7.20 -16.10
C ARG A 143 -2.41 -8.38 -17.06
N ILE A 144 -1.31 -9.13 -17.01
CA ILE A 144 -1.08 -10.26 -17.92
C ILE A 144 -1.96 -11.45 -17.54
N GLU A 145 -2.11 -11.72 -16.25
CA GLU A 145 -3.04 -12.73 -15.73
C GLU A 145 -4.48 -12.45 -16.19
N ARG A 146 -4.97 -11.22 -16.00
CA ARG A 146 -6.34 -10.84 -16.41
C ARG A 146 -6.59 -10.96 -17.91
N THR A 147 -5.60 -10.63 -18.74
CA THR A 147 -5.77 -10.66 -20.22
C THR A 147 -5.91 -12.09 -20.75
N ARG A 148 -5.40 -13.10 -20.03
CA ARG A 148 -5.31 -14.49 -20.50
C ARG A 148 -6.26 -15.45 -19.78
N SER A 149 -6.64 -15.17 -18.53
CA SER A 149 -7.61 -16.02 -17.80
C SER A 149 -9.07 -15.81 -18.24
N GLY A 150 -9.40 -14.73 -18.98
CA GLY A 150 -10.80 -14.33 -19.18
C GLY A 150 -11.42 -13.89 -17.85
N GLU A 151 -12.48 -13.07 -17.89
CA GLU A 151 -13.19 -12.65 -16.67
C GLU A 151 -13.83 -13.84 -15.92
N ASP A 152 -14.04 -14.99 -16.57
CA ASP A 152 -14.90 -16.08 -16.07
C ASP A 152 -14.20 -17.13 -15.18
N VAL A 153 -12.90 -17.39 -15.31
CA VAL A 153 -12.25 -18.53 -14.61
C VAL A 153 -12.03 -18.27 -13.11
N ALA A 154 -11.84 -17.02 -12.71
CA ALA A 154 -11.73 -16.65 -11.30
C ALA A 154 -13.08 -16.80 -10.57
N ASP A 155 -14.18 -16.39 -11.22
CA ASP A 155 -15.54 -16.54 -10.70
C ASP A 155 -16.00 -18.02 -10.66
N GLU A 156 -15.57 -18.86 -11.61
CA GLU A 156 -15.87 -20.30 -11.63
C GLU A 156 -15.14 -21.08 -10.51
N LEU A 157 -13.88 -20.77 -10.23
CA LEU A 157 -13.12 -21.41 -9.13
C LEU A 157 -13.62 -20.97 -7.73
N GLU A 158 -14.15 -19.76 -7.62
CA GLU A 158 -14.66 -19.20 -6.36
C GLU A 158 -16.11 -19.65 -6.06
N SER A 159 -16.93 -19.89 -7.09
CA SER A 159 -18.28 -20.43 -6.99
C SER A 159 -18.33 -21.95 -6.83
N ALA A 160 -17.24 -22.66 -7.17
CA ALA A 160 -17.06 -24.07 -6.85
C ALA A 160 -16.86 -24.24 -5.33
N GLN A 161 -17.96 -24.28 -4.57
CA GLN A 161 -17.91 -24.80 -3.20
C GLN A 161 -17.38 -26.23 -3.26
N PRO A 162 -16.23 -26.52 -2.64
CA PRO A 162 -15.68 -27.84 -2.73
C PRO A 162 -16.55 -28.76 -1.86
N ARG A 163 -17.30 -29.66 -2.53
CA ARG A 163 -18.11 -30.68 -1.86
C ARG A 163 -17.17 -31.82 -1.43
N GLY A 164 -16.76 -31.82 -0.17
CA GLY A 164 -15.88 -32.84 0.41
C GLY A 164 -15.31 -32.42 1.77
N SER A 165 -14.67 -33.34 2.48
CA SER A 165 -13.88 -33.00 3.67
C SER A 165 -12.62 -32.21 3.26
N GLN A 166 -12.10 -31.30 4.11
CA GLN A 166 -10.94 -30.46 3.75
C GLN A 166 -9.72 -31.28 3.27
N ASP A 167 -9.48 -32.46 3.85
CA ASP A 167 -8.40 -33.38 3.46
C ASP A 167 -8.59 -34.00 2.06
N GLU A 168 -9.85 -34.22 1.66
CA GLU A 168 -10.21 -34.80 0.36
C GLU A 168 -10.04 -33.77 -0.76
N ILE A 169 -10.37 -32.51 -0.47
CA ILE A 169 -10.21 -31.36 -1.38
C ILE A 169 -8.72 -31.01 -1.56
N ALA A 170 -7.92 -31.14 -0.50
CA ALA A 170 -6.48 -30.88 -0.50
C ALA A 170 -5.67 -31.92 -1.30
N THR A 171 -6.22 -33.11 -1.52
CA THR A 171 -5.53 -34.23 -2.18
C THR A 171 -6.07 -34.56 -3.57
N HIS A 172 -7.18 -33.95 -3.99
CA HIS A 172 -7.77 -34.15 -5.31
C HIS A 172 -6.99 -33.45 -6.43
N PRO A 173 -6.67 -34.13 -7.55
CA PRO A 173 -5.80 -33.59 -8.62
C PRO A 173 -6.28 -32.28 -9.24
N GLU A 174 -7.58 -32.04 -9.31
CA GLU A 174 -8.17 -30.84 -9.92
C GLU A 174 -8.30 -29.67 -8.95
N THR A 175 -8.47 -29.93 -7.64
CA THR A 175 -8.68 -28.89 -6.62
C THR A 175 -7.45 -28.60 -5.77
N ALA A 176 -6.48 -29.51 -5.70
CA ALA A 176 -5.25 -29.34 -4.93
C ALA A 176 -4.44 -28.08 -5.32
N PRO A 177 -4.27 -27.72 -6.61
CA PRO A 177 -3.57 -26.49 -6.98
C PRO A 177 -4.27 -25.22 -6.49
N ALA A 178 -5.61 -25.17 -6.58
CA ALA A 178 -6.40 -24.03 -6.10
C ALA A 178 -6.40 -23.95 -4.57
N PHE A 179 -6.46 -25.09 -3.89
CA PHE A 179 -6.33 -25.17 -2.44
C PHE A 179 -4.97 -24.68 -1.96
N MET A 180 -3.88 -25.12 -2.60
CA MET A 180 -2.53 -24.64 -2.29
C MET A 180 -2.40 -23.13 -2.52
N ALA A 181 -2.86 -22.60 -3.65
CA ALA A 181 -2.84 -21.16 -3.93
C ALA A 181 -3.63 -20.33 -2.88
N ARG A 182 -4.77 -20.84 -2.40
CA ARG A 182 -5.56 -20.19 -1.35
C ARG A 182 -4.92 -20.28 0.02
N ALA A 183 -4.34 -21.44 0.37
CA ALA A 183 -3.62 -21.64 1.63
C ALA A 183 -2.39 -20.74 1.73
N LEU A 184 -1.70 -20.59 0.61
CA LEU A 184 -0.63 -19.65 0.39
C LEU A 184 -1.11 -18.20 0.62
N LEU A 185 -2.10 -17.69 -0.14
CA LEU A 185 -2.61 -16.32 0.05
C LEU A 185 -2.99 -16.02 1.50
N THR A 186 -3.58 -17.00 2.19
CA THR A 186 -3.91 -16.92 3.62
C THR A 186 -2.66 -16.80 4.50
N PHE A 187 -1.57 -17.49 4.16
CA PHE A 187 -0.28 -17.37 4.85
C PHE A 187 0.34 -15.98 4.67
N ASN A 188 0.24 -15.37 3.49
CA ASN A 188 0.69 -13.98 3.28
C ASN A 188 -0.12 -12.98 4.11
N GLU A 189 -1.45 -13.10 4.12
CA GLU A 189 -2.30 -12.28 5.01
C GLU A 189 -1.91 -12.45 6.48
N GLN A 190 -1.51 -13.67 6.89
CA GLN A 190 -1.01 -13.92 8.24
C GLN A 190 0.34 -13.26 8.50
N LEU A 191 1.29 -13.32 7.55
CA LEU A 191 2.59 -12.65 7.67
C LEU A 191 2.43 -11.13 7.76
N GLU A 192 1.55 -10.56 6.95
CA GLU A 192 1.21 -9.13 6.98
C GLU A 192 0.67 -8.73 8.36
N ARG A 193 -0.34 -9.45 8.87
CA ARG A 193 -0.89 -9.22 10.22
C ARG A 193 0.15 -9.37 11.33
N ILE A 194 1.05 -10.35 11.24
CA ILE A 194 2.15 -10.51 12.20
C ILE A 194 3.10 -9.31 12.13
N GLY A 195 3.45 -8.86 10.92
CA GLY A 195 4.26 -7.67 10.67
C GLY A 195 3.62 -6.41 11.25
N GLU A 196 2.31 -6.22 11.04
CA GLU A 196 1.55 -5.11 11.62
C GLU A 196 1.61 -5.10 13.14
N VAL A 197 1.29 -6.23 13.78
CA VAL A 197 1.33 -6.35 15.24
C VAL A 197 2.73 -6.06 15.76
N ALA A 198 3.76 -6.60 15.10
CA ALA A 198 5.15 -6.34 15.46
C ALA A 198 5.46 -4.84 15.37
N VAL A 199 5.09 -4.16 14.28
CA VAL A 199 5.31 -2.73 14.11
C VAL A 199 4.56 -1.92 15.16
N VAL A 200 3.30 -2.21 15.44
CA VAL A 200 2.51 -1.51 16.46
C VAL A 200 3.14 -1.66 17.85
N VAL A 201 3.58 -2.86 18.21
CA VAL A 201 4.28 -3.12 19.48
C VAL A 201 5.62 -2.36 19.53
N LEU A 202 6.40 -2.39 18.45
CA LEU A 202 7.67 -1.67 18.36
C LEU A 202 7.49 -0.15 18.46
N VAL A 203 6.46 0.41 17.81
CA VAL A 203 6.12 1.84 17.93
C VAL A 203 5.74 2.17 19.37
N GLY A 204 4.88 1.36 20.00
CA GLY A 204 4.48 1.55 21.39
C GLY A 204 5.67 1.50 22.36
N ALA A 205 6.57 0.53 22.17
CA ALA A 205 7.81 0.43 22.95
C ALA A 205 8.74 1.63 22.70
N ALA A 206 8.94 2.02 21.44
CA ALA A 206 9.78 3.16 21.07
C ALA A 206 9.29 4.47 21.70
N LEU A 207 7.97 4.70 21.79
CA LEU A 207 7.40 5.89 22.44
C LEU A 207 7.82 6.04 23.91
N THR A 208 8.11 4.96 24.62
CA THR A 208 8.63 5.03 26.01
C THR A 208 10.04 5.60 26.07
N VAL A 209 10.82 5.43 25.00
CA VAL A 209 12.21 5.88 24.89
C VAL A 209 12.28 7.29 24.31
N VAL A 210 11.58 7.53 23.20
CA VAL A 210 11.64 8.83 22.51
C VAL A 210 10.78 9.88 23.20
N GLY A 211 9.71 9.46 23.88
CA GLY A 211 8.73 10.32 24.53
C GLY A 211 7.65 10.84 23.57
N VAL A 212 6.55 11.32 24.15
CA VAL A 212 5.43 11.92 23.41
C VAL A 212 5.49 13.44 23.55
N PRO A 213 5.77 14.19 22.48
CA PRO A 213 5.88 15.63 22.56
C PRO A 213 4.48 16.26 22.70
N LEU A 214 4.33 17.30 23.53
CA LEU A 214 3.06 18.02 23.67
C LEU A 214 2.54 18.57 22.34
N ALA A 215 3.44 18.85 21.39
CA ALA A 215 3.09 19.31 20.06
C ALA A 215 2.18 18.33 19.29
N VAL A 216 2.21 17.03 19.60
CA VAL A 216 1.32 16.05 18.93
C VAL A 216 -0.16 16.36 19.18
N ALA A 217 -0.49 16.97 20.32
CA ALA A 217 -1.87 17.25 20.72
C ALA A 217 -2.58 18.22 19.76
N TRP A 218 -1.86 19.14 19.12
CA TRP A 218 -2.41 20.02 18.08
C TRP A 218 -2.04 19.55 16.67
N PHE A 219 -0.85 18.97 16.49
CA PHE A 219 -0.35 18.60 15.17
C PHE A 219 -1.09 17.40 14.57
N ALA A 220 -1.40 16.37 15.36
CA ALA A 220 -2.13 15.21 14.85
C ALA A 220 -3.57 15.58 14.40
N PRO A 221 -4.38 16.32 15.19
CA PRO A 221 -5.68 16.80 14.72
C PRO A 221 -5.57 17.69 13.48
N LEU A 222 -4.59 18.59 13.43
CA LEU A 222 -4.35 19.43 12.24
C LEU A 222 -4.07 18.55 11.01
N LEU A 223 -3.24 17.53 11.16
CA LEU A 223 -2.88 16.62 10.07
C LEU A 223 -4.09 15.84 9.54
N PHE A 224 -4.89 15.25 10.43
CA PHE A 224 -5.99 14.37 10.03
C PHE A 224 -7.25 15.12 9.61
N ILE A 225 -7.57 16.25 10.25
CA ILE A 225 -8.85 16.94 10.05
C ILE A 225 -8.72 18.07 9.02
N VAL A 226 -7.52 18.64 8.84
CA VAL A 226 -7.31 19.79 7.95
C VAL A 226 -6.40 19.42 6.80
N ILE A 227 -5.14 19.08 7.07
CA ILE A 227 -4.12 18.91 6.04
C ILE A 227 -4.52 17.79 5.07
N ARG A 228 -4.90 16.62 5.61
CA ARG A 228 -5.26 15.47 4.78
C ARG A 228 -6.52 15.71 3.93
N PRO A 229 -7.66 16.17 4.47
CA PRO A 229 -8.84 16.49 3.66
C PRO A 229 -8.57 17.56 2.60
N VAL A 230 -7.83 18.62 2.94
CA VAL A 230 -7.46 19.66 1.96
C VAL A 230 -6.58 19.10 0.86
N ALA A 231 -5.59 18.25 1.20
CA ALA A 231 -4.74 17.60 0.22
C ALA A 231 -5.53 16.67 -0.71
N VAL A 232 -6.49 15.90 -0.17
CA VAL A 232 -7.37 15.03 -0.97
C VAL A 232 -8.28 15.86 -1.90
N LEU A 233 -8.86 16.95 -1.40
CA LEU A 233 -9.67 17.85 -2.22
C LEU A 233 -8.87 18.50 -3.35
N ALA A 234 -7.62 18.88 -3.08
CA ALA A 234 -6.73 19.45 -4.09
C ALA A 234 -6.27 18.39 -5.11
N GLY A 235 -5.90 17.19 -4.66
CA GLY A 235 -5.42 16.10 -5.52
C GLY A 235 -6.51 15.47 -6.39
N LEU A 236 -7.76 15.50 -5.93
CA LEU A 236 -8.92 15.01 -6.66
C LEU A 236 -9.76 16.15 -7.26
N ALA A 237 -9.19 17.35 -7.38
CA ALA A 237 -9.85 18.47 -8.03
C ALA A 237 -10.18 18.10 -9.50
N GLY A 238 -11.47 18.09 -9.83
CA GLY A 238 -11.96 17.70 -11.15
C GLY A 238 -12.39 16.23 -11.27
N ALA A 239 -12.17 15.40 -10.25
CA ALA A 239 -12.72 14.04 -10.22
C ALA A 239 -14.23 14.05 -9.91
N SER A 240 -15.00 13.25 -10.64
CA SER A 240 -16.44 13.07 -10.40
C SER A 240 -16.68 12.06 -9.28
N LEU A 241 -16.40 12.45 -8.03
CA LEU A 241 -16.61 11.64 -6.82
C LEU A 241 -17.69 12.25 -5.93
N SER A 242 -18.43 11.38 -5.21
CA SER A 242 -19.40 11.85 -4.22
C SER A 242 -18.68 12.53 -3.05
N ARG A 243 -19.35 13.48 -2.38
CA ARG A 243 -18.81 14.11 -1.16
C ARG A 243 -18.53 13.09 -0.06
N THR A 244 -19.30 12.00 0.00
CA THR A 244 -19.06 10.89 0.92
C THR A 244 -17.75 10.17 0.59
N HIS A 245 -17.49 9.87 -0.69
CA HIS A 245 -16.22 9.28 -1.12
C HIS A 245 -15.03 10.17 -0.78
N LEU A 246 -15.11 11.47 -1.09
CA LEU A 246 -14.06 12.43 -0.74
C LEU A 246 -13.81 12.52 0.76
N ALA A 247 -14.87 12.52 1.58
CA ALA A 247 -14.75 12.53 3.03
C ALA A 247 -14.11 11.24 3.57
N PHE A 248 -14.47 10.07 3.02
CA PHE A 248 -13.88 8.79 3.42
C PHE A 248 -12.40 8.70 3.00
N ILE A 249 -12.05 9.10 1.77
CA ILE A 249 -10.64 9.14 1.31
C ILE A 249 -9.82 10.13 2.14
N GLY A 250 -10.42 11.28 2.46
CA GLY A 250 -9.83 12.29 3.35
C GLY A 250 -9.64 11.81 4.79
N TRP A 251 -10.56 10.99 5.31
CA TRP A 251 -10.47 10.47 6.68
C TRP A 251 -9.53 9.26 6.78
N PHE A 252 -9.64 8.27 5.90
CA PHE A 252 -8.87 7.02 5.98
C PHE A 252 -7.44 7.12 5.42
N GLY A 253 -6.72 8.19 5.78
CA GLY A 253 -5.30 8.38 5.48
C GLY A 253 -4.40 7.91 6.63
N ILE A 254 -4.49 6.62 6.97
CA ILE A 254 -3.80 6.04 8.14
C ILE A 254 -2.29 6.13 7.95
N ARG A 255 -1.54 6.63 8.93
CA ARG A 255 -0.07 6.62 8.91
C ARG A 255 0.45 5.32 9.51
N GLY A 256 1.37 4.65 8.81
CA GLY A 256 1.87 3.33 9.21
C GLY A 256 3.34 3.09 8.83
N VAL A 257 3.61 1.91 8.26
CA VAL A 257 4.97 1.38 8.07
C VAL A 257 5.82 2.29 7.18
N GLY A 258 5.25 2.83 6.11
CA GLY A 258 5.96 3.75 5.21
C GLY A 258 6.55 4.97 5.94
N SER A 259 5.85 5.51 6.95
CA SER A 259 6.37 6.64 7.73
C SER A 259 7.57 6.27 8.60
N ILE A 260 7.60 5.04 9.12
CA ILE A 260 8.71 4.52 9.92
C ILE A 260 9.92 4.25 9.03
N TYR A 261 9.68 3.70 7.82
CA TYR A 261 10.73 3.52 6.83
C TYR A 261 11.41 4.85 6.49
N TYR A 262 10.63 5.89 6.14
CA TYR A 262 11.21 7.18 5.76
C TYR A 262 11.88 7.92 6.91
N LEU A 263 11.35 7.79 8.13
CA LEU A 263 12.03 8.28 9.32
C LEU A 263 13.41 7.62 9.48
N THR A 264 13.47 6.29 9.39
CA THR A 264 14.71 5.53 9.53
C THR A 264 15.68 5.87 8.41
N TYR A 265 15.19 5.95 7.17
CA TYR A 265 15.96 6.40 6.01
C TYR A 265 16.58 7.78 6.27
N ALA A 266 15.77 8.77 6.68
CA ALA A 266 16.27 10.10 6.96
C ALA A 266 17.32 10.11 8.09
N ILE A 267 17.14 9.32 9.15
CA ILE A 267 18.11 9.19 10.25
C ILE A 267 19.47 8.66 9.75
N THR A 268 19.48 7.77 8.75
CA THR A 268 20.74 7.27 8.16
C THR A 268 21.49 8.29 7.29
N HIS A 269 20.93 9.48 7.06
CA HIS A 269 21.54 10.56 6.25
C HIS A 269 22.17 11.66 7.12
N ASP A 270 22.83 11.27 8.21
CA ASP A 270 23.58 12.19 9.09
C ASP A 270 22.77 13.39 9.62
N LEU A 271 21.48 13.16 9.91
CA LEU A 271 20.65 14.17 10.56
C LEU A 271 21.26 14.61 11.88
N GLN A 272 21.19 15.92 12.16
CA GLN A 272 21.54 16.44 13.47
C GLN A 272 20.74 15.70 14.57
N PRO A 273 21.36 15.31 15.69
CA PRO A 273 20.71 14.49 16.72
C PRO A 273 19.39 15.07 17.23
N ASP A 274 19.30 16.38 17.41
CA ASP A 274 18.08 17.06 17.86
C ASP A 274 16.96 16.99 16.81
N VAL A 275 17.29 17.21 15.54
CA VAL A 275 16.33 17.11 14.42
C VAL A 275 15.84 15.67 14.28
N ALA A 276 16.75 14.70 14.30
CA ALA A 276 16.42 13.27 14.26
C ALA A 276 15.48 12.89 15.41
N ARG A 277 15.78 13.36 16.64
CA ARG A 277 14.93 13.14 17.81
C ARG A 277 13.55 13.76 17.65
N THR A 278 13.46 15.02 17.19
CA THR A 278 12.18 15.69 16.94
C THR A 278 11.34 14.97 15.88
N LEU A 279 11.96 14.56 14.77
CA LEU A 279 11.29 13.79 13.72
C LEU A 279 10.80 12.45 14.26
N ALA A 280 11.60 11.75 15.05
CA ALA A 280 11.21 10.47 15.65
C ALA A 280 10.04 10.63 16.63
N MET A 281 10.12 11.60 17.55
CA MET A 281 9.06 11.90 18.51
C MET A 281 7.74 12.21 17.81
N LEU A 282 7.74 13.10 16.82
CA LEU A 282 6.54 13.49 16.10
C LEU A 282 6.00 12.35 15.23
N THR A 283 6.87 11.68 14.47
CA THR A 283 6.45 10.64 13.54
C THR A 283 5.86 9.45 14.26
N LEU A 284 6.55 8.91 15.28
CA LEU A 284 6.07 7.75 16.04
C LEU A 284 4.79 8.08 16.81
N SER A 285 4.68 9.30 17.37
CA SER A 285 3.47 9.72 18.08
C SER A 285 2.29 9.90 17.12
N VAL A 286 2.51 10.48 15.93
CA VAL A 286 1.46 10.62 14.91
C VAL A 286 1.02 9.25 14.38
N VAL A 287 1.95 8.32 14.14
CA VAL A 287 1.63 6.94 13.75
C VAL A 287 0.77 6.27 14.83
N ALA A 288 1.17 6.35 16.11
CA ALA A 288 0.40 5.76 17.20
C ALA A 288 -1.01 6.37 17.33
N VAL A 289 -1.12 7.71 17.30
CA VAL A 289 -2.44 8.38 17.35
C VAL A 289 -3.27 8.01 16.11
N SER A 290 -2.65 7.93 14.93
CA SER A 290 -3.31 7.51 13.70
C SER A 290 -3.89 6.11 13.82
N VAL A 291 -3.10 5.14 14.28
CA VAL A 291 -3.52 3.75 14.49
C VAL A 291 -4.73 3.69 15.44
N LEU A 292 -4.68 4.41 16.55
CA LEU A 292 -5.78 4.42 17.52
C LEU A 292 -7.04 5.09 16.97
N VAL A 293 -6.93 6.30 16.40
CA VAL A 293 -8.08 7.08 15.91
C VAL A 293 -8.75 6.39 14.73
N HIS A 294 -7.96 5.92 13.77
CA HIS A 294 -8.51 5.26 12.59
C HIS A 294 -8.93 3.83 12.92
N GLY A 295 -8.14 3.06 13.66
CA GLY A 295 -8.50 1.69 14.06
C GLY A 295 -9.84 1.61 14.81
N VAL A 296 -10.11 2.56 15.72
CA VAL A 296 -11.41 2.62 16.42
C VAL A 296 -12.55 3.10 15.49
N SER A 297 -12.26 3.92 14.49
CA SER A 297 -13.29 4.52 13.62
C SER A 297 -13.62 3.70 12.37
N VAL A 298 -12.71 2.85 11.88
CA VAL A 298 -12.85 2.07 10.64
C VAL A 298 -14.12 1.23 10.61
N THR A 299 -14.27 0.26 11.52
CA THR A 299 -15.40 -0.68 11.53
C THR A 299 -16.76 0.02 11.64
N PRO A 300 -16.99 0.98 12.56
CA PRO A 300 -18.30 1.64 12.66
C PRO A 300 -18.59 2.61 11.50
N LEU A 301 -17.60 3.17 10.82
CA LEU A 301 -17.82 4.02 9.65
C LEU A 301 -18.11 3.19 8.40
N MET A 302 -17.37 2.11 8.18
CA MET A 302 -17.59 1.20 7.05
C MET A 302 -18.96 0.51 7.15
N ALA A 303 -19.35 0.03 8.33
CA ALA A 303 -20.69 -0.54 8.53
C ALA A 303 -21.82 0.46 8.23
N ARG A 304 -21.62 1.76 8.50
CA ARG A 304 -22.60 2.80 8.14
C ARG A 304 -22.61 3.07 6.63
N TYR A 305 -21.45 3.04 5.99
CA TYR A 305 -21.31 3.23 4.55
C TYR A 305 -21.98 2.09 3.77
N GLU A 306 -21.73 0.84 4.15
CA GLU A 306 -22.33 -0.35 3.53
C GLU A 306 -23.86 -0.35 3.68
N ARG A 307 -24.38 -0.05 4.88
CA ARG A 307 -25.85 0.09 5.10
C ARG A 307 -26.48 1.15 4.21
N ARG A 308 -25.79 2.28 3.98
CA ARG A 308 -26.28 3.35 3.09
C ARG A 308 -26.26 2.93 1.63
N GLN A 309 -25.24 2.19 1.19
CA GLN A 309 -25.22 1.62 -0.16
C GLN A 309 -26.37 0.63 -0.36
N GLN A 310 -26.56 -0.31 0.58
CA GLN A 310 -27.64 -1.30 0.51
C GLN A 310 -29.04 -0.65 0.51
N ALA A 311 -29.25 0.36 1.36
CA ALA A 311 -30.51 1.12 1.39
C ALA A 311 -30.75 1.95 0.10
N GLY A 312 -29.68 2.41 -0.55
CA GLY A 312 -29.75 3.09 -1.85
C GLY A 312 -30.07 2.13 -2.99
N ALA A 313 -29.48 0.93 -2.99
CA ALA A 313 -29.73 -0.12 -3.98
C ALA A 313 -31.14 -0.72 -3.85
N ALA A 314 -31.72 -0.74 -2.64
CA ALA A 314 -33.07 -1.24 -2.37
C ALA A 314 -34.20 -0.26 -2.76
N ARG A 315 -33.90 0.93 -3.29
CA ARG A 315 -34.88 1.83 -3.91
C ARG A 315 -34.80 1.69 -5.43
N PRO A 316 -35.52 0.74 -6.05
CA PRO A 316 -35.69 0.77 -7.50
C PRO A 316 -36.50 2.02 -7.87
N ASP A 317 -36.19 2.62 -9.01
CA ASP A 317 -36.77 3.83 -9.57
C ASP A 317 -38.29 3.92 -9.36
N ALA A 318 -38.71 4.78 -8.41
CA ALA A 318 -40.06 5.33 -8.37
C ALA A 318 -40.07 6.63 -9.20
N ALA A 319 -39.63 6.55 -10.46
CA ALA A 319 -39.71 7.64 -11.44
C ALA A 319 -39.49 7.11 -12.86
N SER A 320 -40.50 6.45 -13.42
CA SER A 320 -40.77 6.44 -14.87
C SER A 320 -42.24 6.12 -15.10
#